data_AF-A0A854WN85-F1
#
_entry.id   AF-A0A854WN85-F1
#
_cell.length_a   1.000
_cell.length_b   1.000
_cell.length_c   1.000
_cell.angle_alpha   90.00
_cell.angle_beta   90.00
_cell.angle_gamma   90.00
#
_symmetry.space_group_name_H-M   'P 1'
#
loop_
_entity.id
_entity.type
_entity.pdbx_description
1 polymer ?
#
loop_
_entity_poly.entity_id
_entity_poly.type
_entity_poly.pdbx_seq_one_letter_code
_entity_poly.pdbx_strand_id
1 'polypeptide(L)' 'MLRAYIINPQNNKGAWFDFPLYFGKLSRIGHSASYDDSVEIISFEGDSALRLGYYTLNELERLNAGIEGQL' A
#
# COMPACT_ATOMS: atom_id res chain seq x y z
N MET A 1 -4.23 -14.34 3.17
CA MET A 1 -3.43 -13.20 3.65
C MET A 1 -3.03 -12.39 2.43
N LEU A 2 -3.35 -11.09 2.40
CA LEU A 2 -3.06 -10.22 1.26
C LEU A 2 -1.70 -9.55 1.46
N ARG A 3 -0.86 -9.57 0.43
CA ARG A 3 0.43 -8.88 0.40
C ARG A 3 0.62 -8.16 -0.92
N ALA A 4 1.16 -6.95 -0.91
CA ALA A 4 1.47 -6.21 -2.13
C ALA A 4 2.94 -5.81 -2.21
N TYR A 5 3.50 -5.82 -3.42
CA TYR A 5 4.78 -5.20 -3.72
C TYR A 5 4.53 -3.74 -4.07
N ILE A 6 4.93 -2.86 -3.14
CA ILE A 6 4.66 -1.43 -3.19
C ILE A 6 5.97 -0.70 -3.50
N ILE A 7 5.94 0.20 -4.47
CA ILE A 7 7.04 1.08 -4.87
C ILE A 7 6.73 2.51 -4.43
N ASN A 8 7.76 3.21 -3.93
CA ASN A 8 7.73 4.66 -3.81
C ASN A 8 8.17 5.26 -5.15
N PRO A 9 7.28 5.91 -5.92
CA PRO A 9 7.61 6.44 -7.25
C PRO A 9 8.62 7.60 -7.21
N GLN A 10 8.80 8.26 -6.06
CA GLN A 10 9.77 9.36 -5.93
C GLN A 10 11.23 8.87 -5.93
N ASN A 11 11.47 7.62 -5.52
CA ASN A 11 12.83 7.08 -5.40
C ASN A 11 13.02 5.66 -5.96
N ASN A 12 11.96 5.10 -6.57
CA ASN A 12 11.90 3.75 -7.15
C ASN A 12 12.28 2.60 -6.20
N LYS A 13 12.25 2.81 -4.88
CA LYS A 13 12.46 1.73 -3.90
C LYS A 13 11.15 0.98 -3.69
N GLY A 14 11.23 -0.35 -3.71
CA GLY A 14 10.08 -1.24 -3.55
C GLY A 14 10.28 -2.29 -2.46
N ALA A 15 9.19 -2.69 -1.81
CA ALA A 15 9.18 -3.80 -0.87
C ALA A 15 7.80 -4.46 -0.78
N TRP A 16 7.78 -5.69 -0.30
CA TRP A 16 6.54 -6.40 0.01
C TRP A 16 5.97 -5.99 1.37
N PHE A 17 4.68 -5.71 1.42
CA PHE A 17 3.94 -5.34 2.63
C PHE A 17 2.67 -6.16 2.78
N ASP A 18 2.42 -6.60 4.01
CA ASP A 18 1.21 -7.33 4.38
C ASP A 18 0.08 -6.35 4.71
N PHE A 19 -1.15 -6.73 4.34
CA PHE A 19 -2.36 -5.99 4.72
C PHE A 19 -3.04 -6.60 5.96
N PRO A 20 -3.67 -5.79 6.84
CA PRO A 20 -3.79 -4.32 6.74
C PRO A 20 -2.44 -3.60 6.92
N LEU A 21 -2.20 -2.61 6.06
CA LEU A 21 -0.93 -1.92 5.91
C LEU A 21 -0.77 -0.85 6.98
N TYR A 22 0.21 -1.02 7.88
CA TYR A 22 0.65 0.06 8.75
C TYR A 22 1.54 1.07 7.99
N PHE A 23 1.06 2.29 7.76
CA PHE A 23 1.75 3.29 6.92
C PHE A 23 3.14 3.69 7.44
N GLY A 24 3.40 3.57 8.74
CA GLY A 24 4.75 3.77 9.30
C GLY A 24 5.80 2.84 8.69
N LYS A 25 5.40 1.66 8.16
CA LYS A 25 6.32 0.73 7.47
C LYS A 25 6.76 1.25 6.10
N LEU A 26 6.06 2.20 5.48
CA LEU A 26 6.45 2.77 4.18
C LEU A 26 7.77 3.56 4.25
N SER A 27 8.22 3.94 5.45
CA SER A 27 9.58 4.45 5.68
C SER A 27 10.67 3.50 5.16
N ARG A 28 10.41 2.19 5.10
CA ARG A 28 11.31 1.17 4.54
C ARG A 28 11.65 1.42 3.05
N ILE A 29 10.71 2.00 2.31
CA ILE A 29 10.90 2.40 0.90
C ILE A 29 11.15 3.92 0.80
N GLY A 30 11.45 4.59 1.91
CA GLY A 30 11.73 6.02 1.95
C GLY A 30 10.51 6.89 1.64
N HIS A 31 9.29 6.40 1.84
CA HIS A 31 8.08 7.21 1.74
C HIS A 31 7.94 8.07 3.01
N SER A 32 7.44 9.30 2.85
CA SER A 32 7.30 10.27 3.96
C SER A 32 6.13 9.96 4.90
N ALA A 33 5.22 9.08 4.47
CA ALA A 33 3.90 8.86 5.06
C ALA A 33 2.97 10.09 5.01
N SER A 34 3.30 11.09 4.18
CA SER A 34 2.38 12.16 3.82
C SER A 34 1.22 11.62 3.00
N TYR A 35 0.02 12.15 3.24
CA TYR A 35 -1.17 11.85 2.43
C TYR A 35 -1.13 12.49 1.04
N ASP A 36 -0.23 13.46 0.83
CA ASP A 36 0.00 14.08 -0.49
C ASP A 36 0.89 13.20 -1.39
N ASP A 37 1.60 12.24 -0.81
CA ASP A 37 2.46 11.31 -1.55
C ASP A 37 1.69 10.03 -1.90
N SER A 38 1.93 9.54 -3.12
CA SER A 38 1.36 8.28 -3.62
C SER A 38 2.40 7.16 -3.59
N VAL A 39 1.89 5.93 -3.62
CA VAL A 39 2.68 4.73 -3.87
C VAL A 39 2.15 4.00 -5.09
N GLU A 40 2.96 3.15 -5.69
CA GLU A 40 2.55 2.30 -6.80
C GLU A 40 2.54 0.82 -6.37
N ILE A 41 1.43 0.14 -6.61
CA ILE A 41 1.31 -1.30 -6.44
C ILE A 41 1.57 -1.95 -7.80
N ILE A 42 2.65 -2.73 -7.89
CA ILE A 42 3.01 -3.41 -9.14
C ILE A 42 2.83 -4.93 -9.12
N SER A 43 2.59 -5.52 -7.94
CA SER A 43 2.25 -6.94 -7.79
C SER A 43 1.54 -7.18 -6.45
N PHE A 44 0.75 -8.25 -6.35
CA PHE A 44 0.16 -8.69 -5.08
C PHE A 44 -0.07 -10.21 -5.05
N GLU A 45 -0.16 -10.75 -3.84
CA GLU A 45 -0.45 -12.14 -3.52
C GLU A 45 -1.67 -12.22 -2.61
N GLY A 46 -2.56 -13.17 -2.88
CA GLY A 46 -3.80 -13.40 -2.11
C GLY A 46 -5.07 -12.95 -2.84
N ASP A 47 -6.21 -13.45 -2.39
CA ASP A 47 -7.52 -13.05 -2.91
C ASP A 47 -7.88 -11.65 -2.39
N SER A 48 -8.17 -10.73 -3.31
CA SER A 48 -8.32 -9.31 -3.01
C SER A 48 -8.93 -8.54 -4.19
N ALA A 49 -9.66 -7.45 -3.88
CA ALA A 49 -10.16 -6.49 -4.86
C ALA A 49 -9.12 -5.44 -5.29
N LEU A 50 -7.86 -5.60 -4.85
CA LEU A 50 -6.75 -4.69 -5.10
C LEU A 50 -6.37 -4.70 -6.59
N ARG A 51 -6.07 -3.52 -7.12
CA ARG A 51 -5.69 -3.31 -8.53
C ARG A 51 -4.24 -2.87 -8.60
N LEU A 52 -3.59 -3.12 -9.72
CA LEU A 52 -2.25 -2.58 -9.96
C LEU A 52 -2.35 -1.09 -10.32
N GLY A 53 -1.33 -0.31 -9.97
CA GLY A 53 -1.23 1.12 -10.28
C GLY A 53 -1.01 2.00 -9.04
N TYR A 54 -1.25 3.30 -9.21
CA TYR A 54 -1.05 4.31 -8.16
C TYR A 54 -2.17 4.31 -7.14
N TYR A 55 -1.77 4.47 -5.88
CA TYR A 55 -2.65 4.62 -4.73
C TYR A 55 -2.20 5.80 -3.88
N THR A 56 -3.17 6.60 -3.45
CA THR A 56 -3.02 7.54 -2.33
C THR A 56 -3.10 6.79 -1.00
N LEU A 57 -2.56 7.38 0.08
CA LEU A 57 -2.71 6.79 1.42
C LEU A 57 -4.18 6.69 1.86
N ASN A 58 -5.03 7.64 1.44
CA ASN A 58 -6.48 7.58 1.70
C ASN A 58 -7.15 6.34 1.08
N GLU A 59 -6.76 5.95 -0.14
CA GLU A 59 -7.29 4.75 -0.78
C GLU A 59 -6.81 3.47 -0.08
N LEU A 60 -5.55 3.45 0.36
CA LEU A 60 -5.00 2.34 1.14
C LEU A 60 -5.66 2.22 2.53
N GLU A 61 -6.07 3.33 3.14
CA GLU A 61 -6.76 3.32 4.43
C GLU A 61 -8.16 2.71 4.28
N ARG A 62 -8.88 3.07 3.21
CA ARG A 62 -10.17 2.43 2.88
C ARG A 62 -10.01 0.95 2.59
N LEU A 63 -8.94 0.56 1.91
CA LEU A 63 -8.61 -0.84 1.65
C LEU A 63 -8.34 -1.60 2.96
N ASN A 64 -7.58 -1.00 3.89
CA ASN A 64 -7.36 -1.57 5.22
C ASN A 64 -8.69 -1.79 5.95
N ALA A 65 -9.56 -0.77 5.99
CA ALA A 65 -10.86 -0.87 6.65
C ALA A 65 -11.74 -1.99 6.06
N GLY A 66 -11.72 -2.17 4.73
CA GLY A 66 -12.43 -3.25 4.06
C GLY A 66 -11.87 -4.65 4.40
N ILE A 67 -10.56 -4.78 4.57
CA ILE A 67 -9.92 -6.05 4.97
C ILE A 67 -10.20 -6.38 6.43
N GLU A 68 -10.26 -5.36 7.29
CA GLU A 68 -10.58 -5.50 8.71
C GLU A 68 -12.08 -5.77 8.96
N GLY A 69 -12.93 -5.71 7.93
CA GLY A 69 -14.37 -5.91 8.06
C GLY A 69 -15.09 -4.75 8.77
N GLN A 70 -14.53 -3.54 8.70
CA GLN A 70 -15.08 -2.31 9.29
C GLN A 70 -15.93 -1.47 8.31
N LEU A 71 -16.39 -2.07 7.22
CA LEU A 71 -17.28 -1.46 6.22
C LEU A 71 -18.65 -2.15 6.18
#